data_AF-A0A358IGD9-F1
#
_entry.id   AF-A0A358IGD9-F1
#
_cell.length_a   1.000
_cell.length_b   1.000
_cell.length_c   1.000
_cell.angle_alpha   90.00
_cell.angle_beta   90.00
_cell.angle_gamma   90.00
#
_symmetry.space_group_name_H-M   'P 1'
#
loop_
_entity.id
_entity.type
_entity.pdbx_description
1 polymer ?
#
loop_
_entity_poly.entity_id
_entity_poly.type
_entity_poly.pdbx_seq_one_letter_code
_entity_poly.pdbx_strand_id
1 'polypeptide(L)'
;MFRQALRWLIGIVGIATCGFVFAPTLEAQRGNSTPEALPSIAEKTAGLELMDGMLPLYWDTDQGRLWMEIPELDKEFIHFVGYGAGLGSNDLGLDRGALRGSRIVKFERV
;
A
#
# COMPACT_ATOMS: atom_id res chain seq x y z
N MET A 1 5.55 53.10 36.76
CA MET A 1 4.59 53.04 37.89
C MET A 1 3.22 53.44 37.37
N PHE A 2 2.14 52.77 37.81
CA PHE A 2 0.75 52.72 37.26
C PHE A 2 0.54 51.65 36.16
N ARG A 3 0.55 50.34 36.48
CA ARG A 3 -0.54 49.51 37.04
C ARG A 3 -1.84 49.64 36.23
N GLN A 4 -2.10 48.72 35.28
CA GLN A 4 -2.96 47.54 35.46
C GLN A 4 -4.40 47.85 35.93
N ALA A 5 -5.33 47.93 34.98
CA ALA A 5 -6.76 47.63 35.06
C ALA A 5 -7.33 48.12 33.72
N LEU A 6 -7.97 47.33 32.86
CA LEU A 6 -9.21 46.63 33.13
C LEU A 6 -9.45 45.72 31.91
N ARG A 7 -9.25 44.42 32.09
CA ARG A 7 -9.80 43.40 31.19
C ARG A 7 -11.32 43.42 31.36
N TRP A 8 -12.01 43.01 30.29
CA TRP A 8 -13.42 42.62 30.20
C TRP A 8 -14.44 43.75 29.95
N LEU A 9 -14.76 43.97 28.67
CA LEU A 9 -16.15 43.97 28.24
C LEU A 9 -16.24 43.26 26.90
N ILE A 10 -17.07 42.23 26.94
CA ILE A 10 -17.36 41.22 25.93
C ILE A 10 -18.24 41.83 24.84
N GLY A 11 -18.01 41.38 23.60
CA GLY A 11 -19.10 41.26 22.62
C GLY A 11 -19.00 42.22 21.46
N ILE A 12 -18.63 41.68 20.30
CA ILE A 12 -19.57 41.56 19.18
C ILE A 12 -18.99 40.53 18.21
N VAL A 13 -19.82 39.52 17.98
CA VAL A 13 -19.70 38.51 16.94
C VAL A 13 -19.59 39.22 15.59
N GLY A 14 -18.49 38.95 14.88
CA GLY A 14 -18.29 39.34 13.49
C GLY A 14 -17.84 38.12 12.69
N ILE A 15 -18.82 37.35 12.21
CA ILE A 15 -18.63 36.35 11.16
C ILE A 15 -18.23 37.11 9.89
N ALA A 16 -16.99 36.94 9.42
CA ALA A 16 -16.61 37.09 8.01
C ALA A 16 -15.11 36.86 7.83
N THR A 17 -14.73 35.65 7.45
CA THR A 17 -13.95 35.31 6.23
C THR A 17 -13.35 33.92 6.42
N CYS A 18 -14.11 32.92 5.99
CA CYS A 18 -13.58 31.62 5.63
C CYS A 18 -12.83 31.81 4.31
N GLY A 19 -11.51 31.91 4.37
CA GLY A 19 -10.67 32.22 3.21
C GLY A 19 -9.20 31.93 3.44
N PHE A 20 -8.87 30.89 4.20
CA PHE A 20 -7.54 30.29 4.18
C PHE A 20 -7.63 29.01 3.35
N VAL A 21 -7.39 29.13 2.05
CA VAL A 21 -7.04 27.99 1.21
C VAL A 21 -5.64 27.56 1.65
N PHE A 22 -5.59 26.65 2.62
CA PHE A 22 -4.37 25.91 2.93
C PHE A 22 -4.17 24.91 1.80
N ALA A 23 -3.54 25.34 0.70
CA ALA A 23 -2.98 24.41 -0.26
C ALA A 23 -1.79 23.73 0.44
N PRO A 24 -1.80 22.40 0.68
CA PRO A 24 -0.60 21.75 1.12
C PRO A 24 0.39 21.83 -0.06
N THR A 25 1.44 22.64 0.09
CA THR A 25 2.59 22.62 -0.80
C THR A 25 3.14 21.19 -0.80
N LEU A 26 3.03 20.52 -1.95
CA LEU A 26 3.60 19.18 -2.21
C LEU A 26 5.14 19.17 -2.10
N GLU A 27 5.79 20.31 -1.88
CA GLU A 27 7.24 20.38 -1.70
C GLU A 27 7.76 19.81 -0.38
N ALA A 28 6.93 19.53 0.62
CA ALA A 28 7.41 19.06 1.93
C ALA A 28 7.83 17.57 1.99
N GLN A 29 7.68 16.79 0.91
CA GLN A 29 8.09 15.37 0.87
C GLN A 29 9.36 15.07 0.08
N ARG A 30 10.08 16.06 -0.48
CA ARG A 30 11.45 15.81 -0.97
C ARG A 30 12.43 15.84 0.19
N GLY A 31 12.39 14.80 1.01
CA GLY A 31 13.53 14.45 1.86
C GLY A 31 14.70 14.07 0.94
N ASN A 32 15.84 14.75 1.09
CA ASN A 32 17.11 14.34 0.50
C ASN A 32 17.56 13.03 1.16
N SER A 33 17.03 11.90 0.73
CA SER A 33 17.66 10.61 0.95
C SER A 33 18.71 10.41 -0.15
N THR A 34 19.98 10.43 0.23
CA THR A 34 21.03 9.81 -0.58
C THR A 34 20.57 8.39 -0.90
N PRO A 35 20.60 7.91 -2.16
CA PRO A 35 20.14 6.56 -2.48
C PRO A 35 21.02 5.55 -1.75
N GLU A 36 20.55 5.05 -0.61
CA GLU A 36 21.13 3.85 -0.01
C GLU A 36 20.90 2.71 -1.00
N ALA A 37 21.97 1.97 -1.30
CA ALA A 37 21.86 0.86 -2.24
C ALA A 37 20.86 -0.15 -1.68
N LEU A 38 19.88 -0.54 -2.50
CA LEU A 38 18.91 -1.55 -2.10
C LEU A 38 19.62 -2.88 -1.88
N PRO A 39 19.24 -3.66 -0.85
CA PRO A 39 19.79 -4.99 -0.65
C PRO A 39 19.43 -5.89 -1.84
N SER A 40 20.30 -6.86 -2.12
CA SER A 40 19.99 -7.88 -3.12
C SER A 40 18.79 -8.72 -2.68
N ILE A 41 18.15 -9.39 -3.64
CA ILE A 41 17.04 -10.31 -3.35
C ILE A 41 17.52 -11.42 -2.41
N ALA A 42 18.69 -12.00 -2.68
CA ALA A 42 19.27 -13.07 -1.86
C ALA A 42 19.49 -12.65 -0.39
N GLU A 43 19.96 -11.42 -0.16
CA GLU A 43 20.08 -10.88 1.21
C GLU A 43 18.71 -10.64 1.84
N LYS A 44 17.76 -10.10 1.08
CA LYS A 44 16.41 -9.80 1.57
C LYS A 44 15.62 -11.06 1.94
N THR A 45 15.86 -12.15 1.23
CA THR A 45 15.14 -13.41 1.37
C THR A 45 15.94 -14.48 2.12
N ALA A 46 17.07 -14.10 2.74
CA ALA A 46 17.88 -15.02 3.51
C ALA A 46 17.08 -15.64 4.66
N GLY A 47 17.01 -16.97 4.70
CA GLY A 47 16.26 -17.72 5.71
C GLY A 47 14.75 -17.83 5.47
N LEU A 48 14.23 -17.23 4.41
CA LEU A 48 12.83 -17.44 4.00
C LEU A 48 12.67 -18.78 3.28
N GLU A 49 11.48 -19.38 3.38
CA GLU A 49 11.16 -20.59 2.64
C GLU A 49 10.86 -20.25 1.17
N LEU A 50 11.67 -20.76 0.25
CA LEU A 50 11.44 -20.60 -1.17
C LEU A 50 10.33 -21.55 -1.65
N MET A 51 9.31 -20.96 -2.25
CA MET A 51 8.25 -21.64 -2.97
C MET A 51 8.44 -21.37 -4.46
N ASP A 52 9.06 -22.32 -5.15
CA ASP A 52 9.34 -22.20 -6.57
C ASP A 52 8.07 -22.26 -7.42
N GLY A 53 8.06 -21.54 -8.54
CA GLY A 53 6.89 -21.39 -9.40
C GLY A 53 7.12 -20.40 -10.54
N MET A 54 6.05 -20.07 -11.25
CA MET A 54 6.12 -19.12 -12.38
C MET A 54 6.65 -17.74 -11.93
N LEU A 55 6.17 -17.27 -10.77
CA LEU A 55 6.80 -16.20 -10.01
C LEU A 55 7.28 -16.83 -8.70
N PRO A 56 8.59 -16.84 -8.40
CA PRO A 56 9.08 -17.35 -7.13
C PRO A 56 8.48 -16.57 -5.96
N LEU A 57 8.02 -17.30 -4.95
CA LEU A 57 7.53 -16.71 -3.71
C LEU A 57 8.45 -17.10 -2.56
N TYR A 58 8.63 -16.19 -1.61
CA TYR A 58 9.37 -16.44 -0.37
C TYR A 58 8.43 -16.28 0.81
N TRP A 59 8.26 -17.34 1.60
CA TRP A 59 7.44 -17.34 2.79
C TRP A 59 8.25 -16.96 4.03
N ASP A 60 7.80 -15.90 4.69
CA ASP A 60 8.29 -15.43 5.97
C ASP A 60 7.34 -15.95 7.07
N THR A 61 7.73 -17.07 7.68
CA THR A 61 6.97 -17.73 8.75
C THR A 61 6.83 -16.86 9.98
N ASP A 62 7.84 -16.06 10.30
CA ASP A 62 7.87 -15.24 11.52
C ASP A 62 6.90 -14.05 11.40
N GLN A 63 6.79 -13.46 10.21
CA GLN A 63 5.89 -12.33 9.94
C GLN A 63 4.55 -12.75 9.33
N GLY A 64 4.40 -14.01 8.90
CA GLY A 64 3.23 -14.50 8.18
C GLY A 64 3.04 -13.81 6.82
N ARG A 65 4.13 -13.54 6.10
CA ARG A 65 4.14 -12.74 4.86
C ARG A 65 4.71 -13.52 3.67
N LEU A 66 4.11 -13.30 2.50
CA LEU A 66 4.69 -13.72 1.23
C LEU A 66 5.41 -12.54 0.56
N TRP A 67 6.63 -12.79 0.12
CA TRP A 67 7.36 -11.94 -0.81
C TRP A 67 7.31 -12.57 -2.20
N MET A 68 7.19 -11.76 -3.24
CA MET A 68 7.14 -12.21 -4.63
C MET A 68 8.34 -11.63 -5.37
N GLU A 69 9.11 -12.49 -6.02
CA GLU A 69 10.16 -12.06 -6.95
C GLU A 69 9.55 -11.75 -8.32
N ILE A 70 10.00 -10.63 -8.91
CA ILE A 70 9.63 -10.21 -10.25
C ILE A 70 10.87 -10.37 -11.13
N PRO A 71 11.03 -11.50 -11.83
CA PRO A 71 12.25 -11.79 -12.59
C PRO A 71 12.35 -10.93 -13.86
N GLU A 72 11.21 -10.57 -14.45
CA GLU A 72 11.11 -9.79 -15.68
C GLU A 72 10.06 -8.69 -15.53
N LEU A 73 10.44 -7.45 -15.86
CA LEU A 73 9.50 -6.33 -16.00
C LEU A 73 8.91 -6.31 -17.41
N ASP A 74 7.82 -5.57 -17.59
CA ASP A 74 7.15 -5.33 -18.88
C ASP A 74 6.63 -6.58 -19.59
N LYS A 75 6.67 -7.73 -18.92
CA LYS A 75 6.10 -9.00 -19.37
C LYS A 75 4.64 -9.11 -18.95
N GLU A 76 3.80 -9.51 -19.88
CA GLU A 76 2.38 -9.74 -19.63
C GLU A 76 2.15 -11.14 -19.03
N PHE A 77 1.30 -11.19 -18.00
CA PHE A 77 0.86 -12.42 -17.35
C PHE A 77 -0.66 -12.47 -17.32
N ILE A 78 -1.22 -13.67 -17.44
CA ILE A 78 -2.64 -13.88 -17.16
C ILE A 78 -2.83 -14.14 -15.67
N HIS A 79 -3.60 -13.27 -15.01
CA HIS A 79 -3.97 -13.39 -13.61
C HIS A 79 -5.41 -13.85 -13.50
N PHE A 80 -5.60 -15.06 -12.97
CA PHE A 80 -6.91 -15.59 -12.62
C PHE A 80 -7.19 -15.41 -11.14
N VAL A 81 -8.44 -15.08 -10.82
CA VAL A 81 -8.94 -15.12 -9.44
C VAL A 81 -9.94 -16.26 -9.34
N GLY A 82 -9.87 -17.05 -8.28
CA GLY A 82 -10.78 -18.18 -8.08
C GLY A 82 -10.74 -18.72 -6.65
N TYR A 83 -11.55 -19.74 -6.39
CA TYR A 83 -11.62 -20.40 -5.10
C TYR A 83 -10.66 -21.60 -5.06
N GLY A 84 -9.59 -21.50 -4.28
CA GLY A 84 -8.66 -22.63 -4.06
C GLY A 84 -9.31 -23.79 -3.31
N ALA A 85 -10.25 -23.49 -2.41
CA ALA A 85 -11.14 -24.44 -1.75
C ALA A 85 -12.57 -23.90 -1.79
N GLY A 86 -13.55 -24.78 -1.72
CA GLY A 86 -14.97 -24.49 -1.90
C GLY A 86 -15.81 -25.57 -1.24
N LEU A 87 -17.11 -25.30 -1.10
CA LEU A 87 -18.06 -26.21 -0.43
C LEU A 87 -18.48 -27.40 -1.33
N GLY A 88 -18.03 -27.39 -2.58
CA GLY A 88 -18.49 -28.31 -3.63
C GLY A 88 -19.67 -27.72 -4.40
N SER A 89 -20.20 -28.48 -5.36
CA SER A 89 -21.35 -28.04 -6.14
C SER A 89 -22.57 -27.87 -5.26
N ASN A 90 -23.01 -26.63 -5.14
CA ASN A 90 -24.17 -26.22 -4.36
C ASN A 90 -24.89 -25.06 -5.07
N ASP A 91 -26.06 -24.70 -4.56
CA ASP A 91 -26.92 -23.67 -5.14
C ASP A 91 -26.33 -22.25 -5.06
N LEU A 92 -25.24 -22.05 -4.30
CA LEU A 92 -24.53 -20.77 -4.17
C LEU A 92 -23.39 -20.64 -5.19
N GLY A 93 -23.02 -21.71 -5.89
CA GLY A 93 -21.93 -21.73 -6.87
C GLY A 93 -20.53 -21.56 -6.26
N LEU A 94 -20.32 -22.02 -5.02
CA LEU A 94 -19.03 -21.99 -4.32
C LEU A 94 -18.22 -23.26 -4.56
N ASP A 95 -18.02 -23.57 -5.84
CA ASP A 95 -17.38 -24.79 -6.29
C ASP A 95 -15.85 -24.71 -6.15
N ARG A 96 -15.23 -25.85 -5.84
CA ARG A 96 -13.76 -25.95 -5.75
C ARG A 96 -13.14 -25.72 -7.12
N GLY A 97 -12.19 -24.80 -7.22
CA GLY A 97 -11.53 -24.45 -8.47
C GLY A 97 -12.34 -23.56 -9.39
N ALA A 98 -13.51 -23.05 -8.96
CA ALA A 98 -14.26 -22.10 -9.78
C ALA A 98 -13.49 -20.78 -9.94
N LEU A 99 -13.37 -20.33 -11.19
CA LEU A 99 -12.74 -19.06 -11.55
C LEU A 99 -13.79 -17.94 -11.55
N ARG A 100 -13.43 -16.79 -11.01
CA ARG A 100 -14.30 -15.61 -10.88
C ARG A 100 -13.93 -14.49 -11.86
N GLY A 101 -12.86 -14.67 -12.65
CA GLY A 101 -12.44 -13.76 -13.70
C GLY A 101 -10.96 -13.86 -14.00
N SER A 102 -10.55 -13.21 -15.08
CA SER A 102 -9.15 -13.10 -15.50
C SER A 102 -8.81 -11.66 -15.88
N ARG A 103 -7.52 -11.33 -15.77
CA ARG A 103 -6.94 -10.05 -16.18
C ARG A 103 -5.58 -10.31 -16.81
N ILE A 104 -5.21 -9.51 -17.81
CA ILE A 104 -3.81 -9.40 -18.21
C ILE A 104 -3.16 -8.35 -17.32
N VAL A 105 -2.02 -8.69 -16.72
CA VAL A 105 -1.26 -7.83 -15.81
C VAL A 105 0.19 -7.75 -16.27
N LYS A 106 0.87 -6.64 -15.95
CA LYS A 106 2.30 -6.46 -16.15
C LYS A 106 2.91 -5.71 -14.97
N PHE A 107 4.19 -5.95 -14.70
CA PHE A 107 4.93 -5.24 -13.66
C PHE A 107 5.80 -4.16 -14.30
N GLU A 108 5.70 -2.94 -13.78
CA GLU A 108 6.46 -1.77 -14.24
C GLU A 108 7.22 -1.15 -13.06
N ARG A 109 8.37 -0.54 -13.34
CA ARG A 109 9.08 0.27 -12.36
C ARG A 109 8.59 1.72 -12.44
N VAL A 110 8.29 2.32 -11.29
CA VAL A 110 7.84 3.72 -11.14
C VAL A 110 8.98 4.59 -10.62
#